data_AF-A0A497CND0-F1
#
_entry.id   AF-A0A497CND0-F1
#
_cell.length_a   1.000
_cell.length_b   1.000
_cell.length_c   1.000
_cell.angle_alpha   90.00
_cell.angle_beta   90.00
_cell.angle_gamma   90.00
#
_symmetry.space_group_name_H-M   'P 1'
#
loop_
_entity.id
_entity.type
_entity.pdbx_description
1 polymer ?
#
loop_
_entity_poly.entity_id
_entity_poly.type
_entity_poly.pdbx_seq_one_letter_code
_entity_poly.pdbx_strand_id
1 'polypeptide(L)'
;MLFALLIRAQDEPQITAEEVEAYSEQSKQMVKYLEGTLNFLGDPNEVASEKDIIINQSFLKMFENDEVQIEDDLDENREIPISKDVQAYLKDIDFFYKTV
;
A
#
# COMPACT_ATOMS: atom_id res chain seq x y z
N MET A 1 -6.77 10.61 54.71
CA MET A 1 -5.99 10.16 53.54
C MET A 1 -6.85 10.32 52.31
N LEU A 2 -6.61 11.36 51.51
CA LEU A 2 -7.22 11.50 50.19
C LEU A 2 -6.04 11.64 49.21
N PHE A 3 -5.62 10.52 48.64
CA PHE A 3 -4.60 10.52 47.59
C PHE A 3 -5.28 10.96 46.30
N ALA A 4 -5.04 12.20 45.88
CA ALA A 4 -5.36 12.62 44.53
C ALA A 4 -4.38 11.91 43.58
N LEU A 5 -4.85 10.85 42.92
CA LEU A 5 -4.14 10.29 41.77
C LEU A 5 -4.12 11.37 40.68
N LEU A 6 -2.94 11.92 40.41
CA LEU A 6 -2.67 12.67 39.19
C LEU A 6 -2.77 11.70 38.01
N ILE A 7 -3.95 11.61 37.41
CA ILE A 7 -4.13 10.92 36.14
C ILE A 7 -3.41 11.74 35.07
N ARG A 8 -2.21 11.30 34.67
CA ARG A 8 -1.53 11.79 33.47
C ARG A 8 -2.05 11.03 32.26
N ALA A 9 -3.19 11.47 31.73
CA ALA A 9 -3.84 10.86 30.57
C ALA A 9 -3.66 11.66 29.27
N GLN A 10 -2.80 12.69 29.22
CA GLN A 10 -2.68 13.60 28.07
C GLN A 10 -1.25 14.01 27.71
N ASP A 11 -0.27 13.13 27.88
CA ASP A 11 1.01 13.31 27.18
C ASP A 11 0.92 12.52 25.86
N GLU A 12 0.03 12.94 24.94
CA GLU A 12 0.13 12.45 23.56
C GLU A 12 1.40 13.04 22.94
N PRO A 13 2.27 12.21 22.33
CA PRO A 13 3.41 12.72 21.59
C PRO A 13 2.89 13.68 20.51
N GLN A 14 3.18 14.97 20.66
CA GLN A 14 2.85 15.94 19.62
C GLN A 14 3.84 15.74 18.47
N ILE A 15 3.35 15.23 17.34
CA ILE A 15 4.11 15.17 16.10
C ILE A 15 4.51 16.60 15.73
N THR A 16 5.80 16.83 15.58
CA THR A 16 6.37 18.12 15.19
C THR A 16 6.08 18.44 13.73
N ALA A 17 6.16 19.71 13.34
CA ALA A 17 6.01 20.11 11.93
C ALA A 17 7.04 19.43 11.01
N GLU A 18 8.26 19.21 11.52
CA GLU A 18 9.33 18.49 10.80
C GLU A 18 8.97 17.02 10.59
N GLU A 19 8.45 16.34 11.62
CA GLU A 19 7.97 14.96 11.49
C GLU A 19 6.78 14.86 10.52
N VAL A 20 5.84 15.81 10.55
CA VAL A 20 4.73 15.86 9.57
C VAL A 20 5.28 15.98 8.15
N GLU A 21 6.26 16.85 7.91
CA GLU A 21 6.87 17.02 6.60
C GLU A 21 7.59 15.75 6.15
N ALA A 22 8.36 15.13 7.05
CA ALA A 22 9.08 13.88 6.79
C ALA A 22 8.13 12.72 6.46
N TYR A 23 7.05 12.54 7.23
CA TYR A 23 6.05 11.50 6.95
C TYR A 23 5.30 11.78 5.65
N SER A 24 4.95 13.04 5.37
CA SER A 24 4.33 13.41 4.09
C SER A 24 5.21 13.01 2.90
N GLU A 25 6.52 13.28 2.98
CA GLU A 25 7.45 12.91 1.90
C GLU A 25 7.60 11.38 1.77
N GLN A 26 7.70 10.66 2.89
CA GLN A 26 7.72 9.20 2.88
C GLN A 26 6.45 8.60 2.27
N SER A 27 5.26 9.09 2.65
CA SER A 27 4.00 8.64 2.07
C SER A 27 3.93 8.89 0.56
N LYS A 28 4.40 10.05 0.08
CA LYS A 28 4.46 10.33 -1.38
C LYS A 28 5.38 9.35 -2.10
N GLN A 29 6.53 9.01 -1.51
CA GLN A 29 7.46 8.05 -2.09
C GLN A 29 6.86 6.65 -2.15
N MET A 30 6.16 6.21 -1.10
CA MET A 30 5.46 4.93 -1.08
C MET A 30 4.37 4.85 -2.16
N VAL A 31 3.54 5.89 -2.28
CA VAL A 31 2.48 5.95 -3.31
C VAL A 31 3.07 5.94 -4.72
N LYS A 32 4.15 6.70 -4.98
CA LYS A 32 4.84 6.68 -6.27
C LYS A 32 5.44 5.32 -6.61
N TYR A 33 6.00 4.64 -5.62
CA TYR A 33 6.56 3.30 -5.81
C TYR A 33 5.47 2.28 -6.14
N LEU A 34 4.34 2.35 -5.43
CA LEU A 34 3.15 1.55 -5.73
C LEU A 34 2.70 1.81 -7.17
N GLU A 35 2.44 3.08 -7.52
CA GLU A 35 2.02 3.49 -8.87
C GLU A 35 2.94 2.94 -9.97
N GLY A 36 4.25 3.14 -9.84
CA GLY A 36 5.22 2.63 -10.83
C GLY A 36 5.21 1.11 -10.93
N THR A 37 5.00 0.41 -9.82
CA THR A 37 4.91 -1.06 -9.79
C THR A 37 3.64 -1.56 -10.46
N LEU A 38 2.48 -0.94 -10.20
CA LEU A 38 1.22 -1.31 -10.84
C LEU A 38 1.26 -1.03 -12.35
N ASN A 39 1.84 0.09 -12.77
CA ASN A 39 2.03 0.39 -14.20
C ASN A 39 2.93 -0.66 -14.88
N PHE A 40 4.04 -1.06 -14.25
CA PHE A 40 4.94 -2.10 -14.76
C PHE A 40 4.23 -3.47 -14.86
N LEU A 41 3.46 -3.84 -13.84
CA LEU A 41 2.68 -5.08 -13.85
C LEU A 41 1.59 -5.06 -14.91
N GLY A 42 0.98 -3.90 -15.15
CA GLY A 42 0.05 -3.70 -16.25
C GLY A 42 0.71 -3.94 -17.61
N ASP A 43 1.89 -3.35 -17.88
CA ASP A 43 2.48 -3.20 -19.24
C ASP A 43 2.62 -4.53 -20.00
N PRO A 44 1.87 -4.79 -21.10
CA PRO A 44 1.99 -6.04 -21.85
C PRO A 44 3.35 -6.21 -22.54
N ASN A 45 4.16 -5.15 -22.62
CA ASN A 45 5.50 -5.18 -23.21
C ASN A 45 6.59 -5.51 -22.20
N GLU A 46 6.29 -5.47 -20.89
CA GLU A 46 7.26 -5.79 -19.85
C GLU A 46 7.54 -7.28 -19.74
N VAL A 47 8.74 -7.62 -19.27
CA VAL A 47 9.23 -9.00 -19.25
C VAL A 47 8.47 -9.83 -18.20
N ALA A 48 7.81 -10.90 -18.64
CA ALA A 48 7.01 -11.77 -17.77
C ALA A 48 7.75 -12.29 -16.53
N SER A 49 9.05 -12.60 -16.64
CA SER A 49 9.86 -13.04 -15.50
C SER A 49 10.10 -11.94 -14.47
N GLU A 50 10.16 -10.68 -14.89
CA GLU A 50 10.30 -9.54 -13.98
C GLU A 50 8.99 -9.29 -13.23
N LYS A 51 7.85 -9.43 -13.92
CA LYS A 51 6.53 -9.42 -13.27
C LYS A 51 6.41 -10.52 -12.22
N ASP A 52 6.86 -11.74 -12.53
CA ASP A 52 6.86 -12.87 -11.60
C ASP A 52 7.69 -12.60 -10.32
N ILE A 53 8.87 -11.97 -10.48
CA ILE A 53 9.70 -11.54 -9.35
C ILE A 53 8.96 -10.51 -8.47
N ILE A 54 8.23 -9.58 -9.07
CA ILE A 54 7.46 -8.59 -8.31
C ILE A 54 6.36 -9.30 -7.51
N ILE A 55 5.55 -10.11 -8.19
CA ILE A 55 4.38 -10.79 -7.62
C ILE A 55 4.79 -11.74 -6.47
N ASN A 56 5.90 -12.45 -6.59
CA ASN A 56 6.26 -13.51 -5.64
C ASN A 56 7.32 -13.10 -4.61
N GLN A 57 8.09 -12.03 -4.86
CA GLN A 57 9.25 -11.70 -4.01
C GLN A 57 9.28 -10.22 -3.60
N SER A 58 9.05 -9.30 -4.54
CA SER A 58 9.22 -7.87 -4.26
C SER A 58 8.00 -7.19 -3.66
N PHE A 59 6.85 -7.85 -3.61
CA PHE A 59 5.61 -7.30 -3.05
C PHE A 59 5.75 -6.83 -1.60
N LEU A 60 6.68 -7.41 -0.82
CA LEU A 60 6.99 -7.01 0.56
C LEU A 60 7.48 -5.57 0.71
N LYS A 61 7.83 -4.91 -0.40
CA LYS A 61 8.13 -3.47 -0.42
C LYS A 61 6.88 -2.59 -0.33
N MET A 62 5.69 -3.16 -0.58
CA MET A 62 4.41 -2.47 -0.62
C MET A 62 3.42 -3.02 0.42
N PHE A 63 3.49 -4.32 0.71
CA PHE A 63 2.58 -5.01 1.62
C PHE A 63 3.36 -5.65 2.77
N GLU A 64 2.73 -5.73 3.94
CA GLU A 64 3.35 -6.29 5.15
C GLU A 64 3.73 -7.77 4.98
N ASN A 65 2.84 -8.55 4.37
CA ASN A 65 3.01 -9.98 4.11
C ASN A 65 2.03 -10.44 3.01
N ASP A 66 2.06 -11.72 2.66
CA ASP A 66 1.20 -12.36 1.65
C ASP A 66 -0.25 -12.56 2.13
N GLU A 67 -0.52 -12.49 3.43
CA GLU A 67 -1.87 -12.62 4.00
C GLU A 67 -2.69 -11.32 3.91
N VAL A 68 -2.07 -10.19 3.54
CA VAL A 68 -2.76 -8.90 3.36
C VAL A 68 -3.93 -9.07 2.38
N GLN A 69 -5.11 -8.63 2.82
CA GLN A 69 -6.36 -8.69 2.06
C GLN A 69 -6.62 -7.35 1.37
N ILE A 70 -6.68 -7.39 0.05
CA ILE A 70 -6.88 -6.23 -0.81
C ILE A 70 -8.26 -6.34 -1.45
N GLU A 71 -9.06 -5.28 -1.38
CA GLU A 71 -10.35 -5.21 -2.08
C GLU A 71 -10.11 -5.31 -3.60
N ASP A 72 -10.85 -6.19 -4.27
CA ASP A 72 -10.73 -6.36 -5.71
C ASP A 72 -11.56 -5.32 -6.47
N ASP A 73 -11.11 -4.08 -6.44
CA ASP A 73 -11.70 -2.93 -7.12
C ASP A 73 -11.24 -2.80 -8.59
N LEU A 74 -10.57 -3.83 -9.10
CA LEU A 74 -10.03 -3.88 -10.46
C LEU A 74 -11.11 -4.05 -11.54
N ASP A 75 -12.27 -4.63 -11.21
CA ASP A 75 -13.40 -4.78 -12.13
C ASP A 75 -14.51 -3.78 -11.80
N GLU A 76 -14.70 -2.78 -12.66
CA GLU A 76 -15.73 -1.74 -12.52
C GLU A 76 -17.16 -2.31 -12.48
N ASN A 77 -17.39 -3.52 -12.97
CA ASN A 77 -18.70 -4.17 -13.00
C ASN A 77 -18.96 -5.07 -11.78
N ARG A 78 -18.03 -5.12 -10.82
CA ARG A 78 -18.15 -5.95 -9.63
C ARG A 78 -19.27 -5.44 -8.72
N GLU A 79 -20.36 -6.20 -8.62
CA GLU A 79 -21.50 -5.88 -7.74
C GLU A 79 -21.26 -6.26 -6.27
N ILE A 80 -20.43 -7.28 -6.03
CA ILE A 80 -20.17 -7.82 -4.69
C ILE A 80 -18.70 -7.60 -4.34
N PRO A 81 -18.39 -6.83 -3.29
CA PRO A 81 -17.01 -6.65 -2.81
C PRO A 81 -16.42 -7.99 -2.42
N ILE A 82 -15.21 -8.28 -2.92
CA ILE A 82 -14.41 -9.42 -2.51
C ILE A 82 -13.01 -8.92 -2.14
N SER A 83 -12.32 -9.71 -1.33
CA SER A 83 -10.91 -9.47 -1.01
C SER A 83 -10.04 -10.58 -1.58
N LYS A 84 -8.87 -10.20 -2.06
CA LYS A 84 -7.83 -11.10 -2.58
C LYS A 84 -6.59 -11.00 -1.69
N ASP A 85 -5.83 -12.08 -1.62
CA ASP A 85 -4.46 -11.99 -1.16
C ASP A 85 -3.60 -11.16 -2.13
N VAL A 86 -2.40 -10.79 -1.69
CA VAL A 86 -1.51 -9.91 -2.45
C VAL A 86 -1.20 -10.49 -3.84
N GLN A 87 -0.91 -11.78 -3.92
CA GLN A 87 -0.47 -12.39 -5.18
C GLN A 87 -1.62 -12.49 -6.18
N ALA A 88 -2.82 -12.83 -5.72
CA ALA A 88 -4.03 -12.87 -6.53
C ALA A 88 -4.41 -11.48 -7.03
N TYR A 89 -4.31 -10.45 -6.18
CA TYR A 89 -4.56 -9.06 -6.59
C TYR A 89 -3.55 -8.60 -7.65
N LEU A 90 -2.25 -8.80 -7.41
CA LEU A 90 -1.20 -8.32 -8.32
C LEU A 90 -1.21 -9.02 -9.69
N LYS A 91 -1.68 -10.28 -9.78
CA LYS A 91 -1.80 -11.03 -11.04
C LYS A 91 -2.88 -10.49 -11.97
N ASP A 92 -3.89 -9.82 -11.42
CA ASP A 92 -5.05 -9.35 -12.16
C ASP A 92 -4.91 -7.88 -12.59
N ILE A 93 -3.75 -7.26 -12.35
CA ILE A 93 -3.46 -5.90 -12.81
C ILE A 93 -3.17 -5.90 -14.31
N ASP A 94 -4.01 -5.24 -15.10
CA ASP A 94 -3.84 -5.09 -16.54
C ASP A 94 -4.12 -3.67 -17.10
N PHE A 95 -4.62 -2.72 -16.29
CA PHE A 95 -5.16 -1.45 -16.81
C PHE A 95 -4.60 -0.14 -16.24
N PHE A 96 -3.61 -0.16 -15.33
CA PHE A 96 -3.01 1.09 -14.84
C PHE A 96 -2.04 1.69 -15.88
N TYR A 97 -2.56 2.51 -16.80
CA TYR A 97 -1.73 3.46 -17.55
C TYR A 97 -2.39 4.82 -17.62
N LYS A 98 -1.70 5.80 -17.06
CA LYS A 98 -1.69 7.13 -17.65
C LYS A 98 -0.25 7.46 -17.96
N THR A 99 -0.01 7.77 -19.23
CA THR A 99 1.24 8.31 -19.76
C THR A 99 1.79 9.34 -18.78
N VAL A 100 3.03 9.15 -18.31
CA VAL A 100 3.89 10.23 -17.84
C VAL A 100 4.79 10.68 -18.99
#